data_AF-A0A0A9XF03-F1
#
_entry.id   AF-A0A0A9XF03-F1
#
_cell.length_a   1.000
_cell.length_b   1.000
_cell.length_c   1.000
_cell.angle_alpha   90.00
_cell.angle_beta   90.00
_cell.angle_gamma   90.00
#
_symmetry.space_group_name_H-M   'P 1'
#
loop_
_entity.id
_entity.type
_entity.pdbx_description
1 polymer ?
#
loop_
_entity_poly.entity_id
_entity_poly.type
_entity_poly.pdbx_seq_one_letter_code
_entity_poly.pdbx_strand_id
1 'polypeptide(L)'
;GMRFPAAVKTYLDNSSVHGFPHITNQNKSLAERGFWAVICLLAGYATWELLQVSLHTYKNKAVSFIADTNYLRFNTTFPSLSVCETDSNFEAIKLAGEKI
;
A
#
# COMPACT_ATOMS: atom_id res chain seq x y z
N GLY A 1 -41.70 19.10 -9.62
CA GLY A 1 -40.48 18.82 -8.82
C GLY A 1 -40.09 17.37 -8.98
N MET A 2 -38.79 17.06 -9.04
CA MET A 2 -38.26 15.70 -9.17
C MET A 2 -38.68 14.84 -7.96
N ARG A 3 -39.41 13.74 -8.20
CA ARG A 3 -39.94 12.85 -7.18
C ARG A 3 -39.21 11.51 -7.24
N PHE A 4 -38.52 11.17 -6.15
CA PHE A 4 -37.82 9.89 -6.02
C PHE A 4 -38.77 8.79 -5.55
N PRO A 5 -38.55 7.52 -5.96
CA PRO A 5 -39.20 6.37 -5.34
C PRO A 5 -38.92 6.33 -3.83
N ALA A 6 -39.89 5.85 -3.04
CA ALA A 6 -39.76 5.84 -1.58
C ALA A 6 -38.50 5.09 -1.10
N ALA A 7 -38.20 3.93 -1.70
CA ALA A 7 -37.01 3.15 -1.36
C ALA A 7 -35.70 3.92 -1.60
N VAL A 8 -35.59 4.60 -2.76
CA VAL A 8 -34.41 5.40 -3.12
C VAL A 8 -34.26 6.59 -2.19
N LYS A 9 -35.37 7.27 -1.89
CA LYS A 9 -35.36 8.40 -0.95
C LYS A 9 -34.90 7.96 0.43
N THR A 10 -35.46 6.88 0.97
CA THR A 10 -35.08 6.35 2.28
C THR A 10 -33.61 5.93 2.32
N TYR A 11 -33.09 5.33 1.25
CA TYR A 11 -31.67 4.97 1.16
C TYR A 11 -30.76 6.20 1.18
N LEU A 12 -31.06 7.22 0.35
CA LEU A 12 -30.24 8.43 0.27
C LEU A 12 -30.30 9.27 1.54
N ASP A 13 -31.45 9.32 2.21
CA ASP A 13 -31.63 10.07 3.45
C ASP A 13 -30.93 9.42 4.66
N ASN A 14 -30.86 8.09 4.69
CA ASN A 14 -30.21 7.33 5.78
C ASN A 14 -28.79 6.86 5.45
N SER A 15 -28.21 7.36 4.36
CA SER A 15 -26.85 7.01 3.97
C SER A 15 -25.82 7.70 4.84
N SER A 16 -24.68 7.05 5.05
CA SER A 16 -23.49 7.67 5.65
C SER A 16 -22.81 8.67 4.72
N VAL A 17 -23.19 8.70 3.43
CA VAL A 17 -22.64 9.67 2.46
C VAL A 17 -23.32 11.02 2.65
N HIS A 18 -22.59 11.96 3.26
CA HIS A 18 -23.07 13.26 3.68
C HIS A 18 -23.80 14.08 2.58
N GLY A 19 -23.42 13.91 1.31
CA GLY A 19 -24.05 14.62 0.20
C GLY A 19 -25.41 14.05 -0.23
N PHE A 20 -25.72 12.79 0.09
CA PHE A 20 -26.93 12.12 -0.41
C PHE A 20 -28.25 12.71 0.10
N PRO A 21 -28.41 13.06 1.39
CA PRO A 21 -29.64 13.70 1.88
C PRO A 21 -29.92 15.07 1.25
N HIS A 22 -28.89 15.73 0.71
CA HIS A 22 -29.04 17.04 0.07
C HIS A 22 -29.66 16.95 -1.34
N ILE A 23 -29.57 15.78 -1.99
CA ILE A 23 -30.10 15.53 -3.33
C ILE A 23 -31.62 15.30 -3.28
N THR A 24 -32.10 14.64 -2.22
CA THR A 24 -33.52 14.31 -1.99
C THR A 24 -34.31 15.42 -1.30
N ASN A 25 -33.62 16.40 -0.71
CA ASN A 25 -34.25 17.50 0.01
C ASN A 25 -35.08 18.41 -0.93
N GLN A 26 -36.39 18.46 -0.69
CA GLN A 26 -37.32 19.23 -1.51
C GLN A 26 -37.35 20.73 -1.19
N ASN A 27 -36.80 21.14 -0.04
CA ASN A 27 -36.73 22.55 0.37
C ASN A 27 -35.57 23.31 -0.29
N LYS A 28 -34.74 22.63 -1.10
CA LYS A 28 -33.55 23.17 -1.75
C LYS A 28 -33.81 23.48 -3.22
N SER A 29 -33.12 24.49 -3.74
CA SER A 29 -33.20 24.84 -5.17
C SER A 29 -32.73 23.67 -6.05
N LEU A 30 -33.25 23.58 -7.28
CA LEU A 30 -32.83 22.54 -8.23
C LEU A 30 -31.32 22.62 -8.55
N ALA A 31 -30.76 23.83 -8.58
CA ALA A 31 -29.34 24.06 -8.81
C ALA A 31 -28.48 23.47 -7.68
N GLU A 32 -28.85 23.71 -6.43
CA GLU A 32 -28.13 23.16 -5.28
C GLU A 32 -28.20 21.64 -5.22
N ARG A 33 -29.35 21.05 -5.56
CA ARG A 33 -29.51 19.59 -5.65
C ARG A 33 -28.64 18.99 -6.75
N GLY A 34 -28.57 19.65 -7.90
CA GLY A 34 -27.68 19.27 -9.01
C GLY A 34 -26.20 19.34 -8.62
N PHE A 35 -25.80 20.40 -7.92
CA PHE A 35 -24.45 20.56 -7.39
C PHE A 35 -24.03 19.40 -6.48
N TRP A 36 -24.87 19.03 -5.52
CA TRP A 36 -24.59 17.89 -4.64
C TRP A 36 -24.53 16.56 -5.40
N ALA A 37 -25.39 16.35 -6.40
CA ALA A 37 -25.34 15.16 -7.24
C ALA A 37 -24.02 15.06 -8.01
N VAL A 38 -23.56 16.15 -8.63
CA VAL A 38 -22.28 16.20 -9.36
C VAL A 38 -21.11 15.93 -8.43
N ILE A 39 -21.06 16.58 -7.26
CA ILE A 39 -19.97 16.37 -6.29
C ILE A 39 -19.94 14.93 -5.79
N CYS A 40 -21.09 14.34 -5.47
CA CYS A 40 -21.15 12.95 -5.03
C CYS A 40 -20.64 11.97 -6.09
N LEU A 41 -20.99 12.21 -7.37
CA LEU A 41 -20.51 11.40 -8.49
C LEU A 41 -19.00 11.53 -8.68
N LEU A 42 -18.47 12.76 -8.64
CA LEU A 42 -17.03 13.01 -8.75
C LEU A 42 -16.26 12.37 -7.58
N ALA A 43 -16.78 12.46 -6.36
CA ALA A 43 -16.18 11.84 -5.18
C ALA A 43 -16.15 10.30 -5.30
N GLY A 44 -17.25 9.70 -5.79
CA GLY A 44 -17.31 8.26 -6.06
C GLY A 44 -16.29 7.81 -7.11
N TYR A 45 -16.18 8.57 -8.21
CA TYR A 45 -15.20 8.30 -9.26
C TYR A 45 -13.75 8.42 -8.75
N ALA A 46 -13.43 9.51 -8.04
CA ALA A 46 -12.09 9.70 -7.47
C ALA A 46 -11.74 8.60 -6.46
N THR A 47 -12.70 8.16 -5.66
CA THR A 47 -12.51 7.04 -4.72
C THR A 47 -12.23 5.73 -5.45
N TRP A 48 -12.93 5.48 -6.56
CA TRP A 48 -12.68 4.30 -7.40
C TRP A 48 -11.28 4.30 -7.99
N GLU A 49 -10.84 5.42 -8.59
CA GLU A 49 -9.48 5.57 -9.13
C GLU A 49 -8.41 5.38 -8.05
N LEU A 50 -8.61 6.00 -6.88
CA LEU A 50 -7.70 5.85 -5.75
C LEU A 50 -7.60 4.39 -5.31
N LEU A 51 -8.73 3.68 -5.23
CA LEU A 51 -8.75 2.27 -4.89
C LEU A 51 -7.96 1.42 -5.89
N GLN A 52 -8.07 1.71 -7.19
CA GLN A 52 -7.31 0.98 -8.22
C GLN A 52 -5.80 1.20 -8.07
N VAL A 53 -5.37 2.44 -7.82
CA VAL A 53 -3.96 2.78 -7.58
C VAL A 53 -3.44 2.09 -6.32
N SER A 54 -4.21 2.12 -5.22
CA SER A 54 -3.88 1.44 -3.98
C SER A 54 -3.77 -0.08 -4.16
N LEU A 55 -4.73 -0.69 -4.87
CA LEU A 55 -4.72 -2.12 -5.18
C LEU A 55 -3.54 -2.52 -6.08
N HIS A 56 -3.25 -1.72 -7.11
CA HIS A 56 -2.10 -1.93 -7.98
C HIS A 56 -0.79 -1.85 -7.19
N THR A 57 -0.67 -0.85 -6.31
CA THR A 57 0.50 -0.67 -5.45
C THR A 57 0.65 -1.85 -4.49
N TYR A 58 -0.45 -2.29 -3.86
CA TYR A 58 -0.45 -3.47 -2.98
C TYR A 58 0.00 -4.75 -3.69
N LYS A 59 -0.48 -4.98 -4.93
CA LYS A 59 -0.14 -6.17 -5.70
C LYS A 59 1.30 -6.15 -6.24
N ASN A 60 1.80 -4.98 -6.65
CA ASN A 60 3.08 -4.86 -7.37
C ASN A 60 4.24 -4.34 -6.52
N LYS A 61 3.98 -3.77 -5.34
CA LYS A 61 5.00 -3.30 -4.41
C LYS A 61 4.90 -4.07 -3.10
N ALA A 62 5.24 -5.36 -3.17
CA ALA A 62 5.41 -6.18 -1.99
C ALA A 62 6.82 -5.94 -1.42
N VAL A 63 6.88 -5.58 -0.13
CA VAL A 63 8.08 -5.42 0.71
C VAL A 63 8.77 -4.04 0.64
N SER A 64 8.53 -3.23 1.67
CA SER A 64 9.40 -2.12 2.06
C SER A 64 10.48 -2.64 3.00
N PHE A 65 11.74 -2.71 2.55
CA PHE A 65 12.87 -3.01 3.42
C PHE A 65 13.23 -1.75 4.22
N ILE A 66 12.98 -1.77 5.52
CA ILE A 66 13.49 -0.75 6.44
C ILE A 66 14.82 -1.28 6.96
N ALA A 67 15.92 -0.66 6.54
CA ALA A 67 17.22 -0.93 7.12
C ALA A 67 17.27 -0.26 8.50
N ASP A 68 17.15 -1.06 9.56
CA ASP A 68 17.34 -0.58 10.92
C ASP A 68 18.85 -0.34 11.15
N THR A 69 19.24 0.90 11.43
CA THR A 69 20.60 1.25 11.81
C THR A 69 20.77 1.01 13.31
N ASN A 70 20.81 -0.27 13.73
CA ASN A 70 21.08 -0.63 15.12
C ASN A 70 22.59 -0.57 15.44
N TYR A 71 23.27 0.51 15.05
CA TYR A 71 24.73 0.69 15.19
C TYR A 71 25.20 0.84 16.65
N LEU A 72 24.29 1.19 17.57
CA LEU A 72 24.59 1.39 18.99
C LEU A 72 24.37 0.15 19.85
N ARG A 73 23.77 -0.92 19.31
CA ARG A 73 23.44 -2.17 20.02
C ARG A 73 23.99 -3.39 19.26
N PHE A 74 25.29 -3.42 19.01
CA PHE A 74 25.96 -4.54 18.36
C PHE A 74 26.27 -5.65 19.38
N ASN A 75 25.43 -6.68 19.45
CA ASN A 75 25.76 -7.96 20.10
C ASN A 75 25.66 -9.08 19.05
N THR A 76 26.33 -8.92 17.90
CA THR A 76 26.33 -9.94 16.85
C THR A 76 27.46 -10.95 17.10
N THR A 77 27.23 -12.19 16.70
CA THR A 77 28.26 -13.22 16.69
C THR A 77 29.33 -12.88 15.65
N PHE A 78 30.60 -13.15 15.98
CA PHE A 78 31.70 -13.02 15.04
C PHE A 78 31.45 -13.93 13.81
N PRO A 79 31.56 -13.41 12.57
CA PRO A 79 31.29 -14.20 11.37
C PRO A 79 32.37 -15.26 11.15
N SER A 80 32.03 -16.35 10.46
CA SER A 80 33.03 -17.33 10.03
C SER A 80 33.93 -16.70 8.96
N LEU A 81 35.23 -16.62 9.24
CA LEU A 81 36.25 -16.24 8.28
C LEU A 81 36.87 -17.49 7.67
N SER A 82 36.83 -17.56 6.34
CA SER A 82 37.58 -18.57 5.57
C SER A 82 38.61 -17.83 4.72
N VAL A 83 39.88 -18.16 4.93
CA VAL A 83 41.01 -17.62 4.18
C VAL A 83 41.57 -18.75 3.32
N CYS A 84 41.74 -18.50 2.02
CA CYS A 84 42.37 -19.43 1.09
C CYS A 84 43.63 -18.77 0.52
N GLU A 85 44.73 -19.53 0.48
CA GLU A 85 45.96 -19.11 -0.19
C GLU A 85 45.83 -19.37 -1.69
N THR A 86 45.84 -18.29 -2.49
CA THR A 86 45.72 -18.37 -3.96
C THR A 86 46.99 -18.90 -4.62
N ASP A 87 48.15 -18.74 -3.98
CA ASP A 87 49.47 -19.17 -4.48
C ASP A 87 50.07 -20.25 -3.58
N SER A 88 49.25 -21.25 -3.24
CA SER A 88 49.75 -22.40 -2.49
C SER A 88 50.50 -23.32 -3.45
N ASN A 89 51.80 -23.51 -3.23
CA ASN A 89 52.57 -24.55 -3.91
C ASN A 89 52.14 -25.91 -3.35
N PHE A 90 50.95 -26.37 -3.78
CA PHE A 90 50.25 -27.53 -3.24
C PHE A 90 51.10 -28.80 -3.27
N GLU A 91 51.99 -28.91 -4.26
CA GLU A 91 52.98 -29.99 -4.37
C GLU A 91 54.00 -29.97 -3.21
N ALA A 92 54.52 -28.80 -2.82
CA ALA A 92 55.43 -28.68 -1.68
C ALA A 92 54.73 -29.01 -0.34
N ILE A 93 53.47 -28.62 -0.19
CA ILE A 93 52.67 -28.90 1.02
C ILE A 93 52.31 -30.39 1.11
N LYS A 94 51.98 -31.03 -0.01
CA LYS A 94 51.70 -32.47 -0.08
C LYS A 94 52.95 -33.32 0.20
N LEU A 95 54.10 -32.93 -0.35
CA LEU A 95 55.39 -33.60 -0.11
C LEU A 95 55.86 -33.50 1.35
N ALA A 96 55.56 -32.39 2.04
CA ALA A 96 55.83 -32.26 3.47
C ALA A 96 54.88 -33.11 4.32
N GLY A 97 53.62 -33.27 3.90
CA GLY A 97 52.61 -34.06 4.60
C GLY A 97 52.76 -35.58 4.47
N GLU A 98 53.49 -36.08 3.47
CA GLU A 98 53.77 -37.52 3.29
C GLU A 98 55.02 -37.97 4.07
N LYS A 99 55.82 -37.02 4.59
CA LYS A 99 57.06 -37.28 5.34
C LYS A 99 56.90 -37.27 6.87
N ILE A 100 55.67 -37.16 7.34
CA ILE A 100 55.24 -37.35 8.75
C ILE A 100 54.50 -38.68 8.85
#